data_AF-A0A832LWE3-F1
#
_entry.id   AF-A0A832LWE3-F1
#
_cell.length_a   1.000
_cell.length_b   1.000
_cell.length_c   1.000
_cell.angle_alpha   90.00
_cell.angle_beta   90.00
_cell.angle_gamma   90.00
#
_symmetry.space_group_name_H-M   'P 1'
#
loop_
_entity.id
_entity.type
_entity.pdbx_description
1 polymer ?
#
loop_
_entity_poly.entity_id
_entity_poly.type
_entity_poly.pdbx_seq_one_letter_code
_entity_poly.pdbx_strand_id
1 'polypeptide(L)'
;MLKFDITLLVQIIEALILAMILNILLIKPVMNHIEERKRQFKGLEGEVEDLLRQVEEGLKNYQEALAAARAEGAQKREALKEEARKIEKEVLAKVAKEMEAQKREWEAQFRRDFSQLREAVLAQREYFANLIVEKLLGRKA
;
A
#
# COMPACT_ATOMS: atom_id res chain seq x y z
N MET A 1 84.73 -42.06 -7.75
CA MET A 1 84.06 -43.30 -8.21
C MET A 1 83.21 -43.82 -7.07
N LEU A 2 81.92 -44.06 -7.31
CA LEU A 2 81.04 -44.72 -6.33
C LEU A 2 81.59 -46.12 -6.10
N LYS A 3 82.25 -46.32 -4.96
CA LYS A 3 82.63 -47.65 -4.52
C LYS A 3 81.40 -48.26 -3.86
N PHE A 4 80.92 -49.36 -4.42
CA PHE A 4 79.85 -50.15 -3.83
C PHE A 4 80.41 -50.93 -2.64
N ASP A 5 80.56 -50.24 -1.52
CA ASP A 5 81.01 -50.79 -0.23
C ASP A 5 79.88 -50.68 0.80
N ILE A 6 80.00 -51.40 1.92
CA ILE A 6 79.04 -51.38 3.05
C ILE A 6 78.70 -49.95 3.51
N THR A 7 79.63 -49.02 3.39
CA THR A 7 79.43 -47.59 3.71
C THR A 7 78.30 -46.94 2.91
N LEU A 8 78.15 -47.30 1.63
CA LEU A 8 77.05 -46.81 0.78
C LEU A 8 75.70 -47.32 1.31
N LEU A 9 75.65 -48.58 1.75
CA LEU A 9 74.45 -49.18 2.33
C LEU A 9 74.06 -48.48 3.64
N VAL A 10 75.05 -48.17 4.49
CA VAL A 10 74.85 -47.42 5.74
C VAL A 10 74.33 -46.01 5.46
N GLN A 11 74.88 -45.31 4.46
CA GLN A 11 74.41 -43.97 4.06
C GLN A 11 72.96 -43.98 3.55
N ILE A 12 72.56 -45.01 2.80
CA ILE A 12 71.17 -45.18 2.35
C ILE A 12 70.23 -45.38 3.54
N ILE A 13 70.61 -46.23 4.50
CA ILE A 13 69.81 -46.46 5.71
C ILE A 13 69.68 -45.17 6.53
N GLU A 14 70.78 -44.42 6.71
CA GLU A 14 70.78 -43.15 7.43
C GLU A 14 69.88 -42.10 6.76
N ALA A 15 69.94 -41.99 5.43
CA ALA A 15 69.07 -41.12 4.65
C ALA A 15 67.59 -41.53 4.77
N LEU A 16 67.29 -42.84 4.76
CA LEU A 16 65.92 -43.34 4.93
C LEU A 16 65.38 -43.08 6.33
N ILE A 17 66.19 -43.28 7.38
CA ILE A 17 65.81 -42.97 8.76
C ILE A 17 65.54 -41.46 8.89
N LEU A 18 66.43 -40.61 8.38
CA LEU A 18 66.25 -39.16 8.40
C LEU A 18 65.00 -38.74 7.64
N ALA A 19 64.75 -39.29 6.44
CA ALA A 19 63.55 -39.01 5.66
C ALA A 19 62.27 -39.42 6.41
N MET A 20 62.30 -40.54 7.12
CA MET A 20 61.17 -41.01 7.93
C MET A 20 60.89 -40.07 9.12
N ILE A 21 61.94 -39.63 9.82
CA ILE A 21 61.85 -38.66 10.91
C ILE A 21 61.29 -37.34 10.40
N LEU A 22 61.83 -36.80 9.30
CA LEU A 22 61.34 -35.56 8.68
C LEU A 22 59.88 -35.68 8.22
N ASN A 23 59.48 -36.83 7.68
CA ASN A 23 58.12 -37.05 7.25
C ASN A 23 57.12 -36.96 8.42
N ILE A 24 57.49 -37.50 9.57
CA ILE A 24 56.66 -37.49 10.79
C ILE A 24 56.67 -36.11 11.47
N LEU A 25 57.85 -35.49 11.61
CA LEU A 25 58.00 -34.23 12.35
C LEU A 25 57.63 -32.97 11.55
N LEU A 26 57.79 -32.97 10.23
CA LEU A 26 57.63 -31.77 9.40
C LEU A 26 56.56 -31.95 8.32
N ILE A 27 56.73 -32.95 7.45
CA ILE A 27 55.90 -33.03 6.23
C ILE A 27 54.42 -33.27 6.57
N LYS A 28 54.13 -34.31 7.37
CA LYS A 28 52.76 -34.60 7.82
C LYS A 28 52.10 -33.44 8.58
N PRO A 29 52.69 -32.90 9.66
CA PRO A 29 52.03 -31.85 10.44
C PRO A 29 51.84 -30.55 9.64
N VAL A 30 52.80 -30.16 8.81
CA VAL A 30 52.66 -28.98 7.94
C VAL A 30 51.54 -29.18 6.93
N MET A 31 51.46 -30.35 6.30
CA MET A 31 50.39 -30.65 5.34
C MET A 31 49.02 -30.64 6.01
N ASN A 32 48.90 -31.25 7.19
CA ASN A 32 47.66 -31.25 7.96
C ASN A 32 47.17 -29.82 8.28
N HIS A 33 48.06 -28.93 8.72
CA HIS A 33 47.71 -27.53 8.97
C HIS A 33 47.35 -26.74 7.70
N ILE A 34 47.90 -27.08 6.54
CA ILE A 34 47.49 -26.49 5.27
C ILE A 34 46.09 -26.97 4.89
N GLU A 35 45.80 -28.26 5.02
CA GLU A 35 44.48 -28.82 4.74
C GLU A 35 43.40 -28.29 5.68
N GLU A 36 43.71 -28.14 6.96
CA GLU A 36 42.77 -27.60 7.95
C GLU A 36 42.42 -26.15 7.65
N ARG A 37 43.42 -25.31 7.32
CA ARG A 37 43.16 -23.95 6.84
C ARG A 37 42.33 -23.95 5.56
N LYS A 38 42.65 -24.80 4.58
CA LYS A 38 41.84 -24.91 3.36
C LYS A 38 40.39 -25.30 3.65
N ARG A 39 40.16 -26.20 4.61
CA ARG A 39 38.80 -26.58 5.04
C ARG A 39 38.07 -25.41 5.70
N GLN A 40 38.72 -24.68 6.60
CA GLN A 40 38.14 -23.50 7.23
C GLN A 40 37.76 -22.43 6.21
N PHE A 41 38.67 -22.09 5.28
CA PHE A 41 38.39 -21.11 4.23
C PHE A 41 37.22 -21.53 3.33
N LYS A 42 37.18 -22.79 2.89
CA LYS A 42 36.04 -23.31 2.11
C LYS A 42 34.73 -23.27 2.90
N GLY A 43 34.78 -23.55 4.20
CA GLY A 43 33.60 -23.44 5.07
C GLY A 43 33.08 -22.01 5.15
N LEU A 44 33.99 -21.05 5.37
CA LEU A 44 33.65 -19.62 5.41
C LEU A 44 33.13 -19.11 4.06
N GLU A 45 33.73 -19.52 2.94
CA GLU A 45 33.24 -19.19 1.60
C GLU A 45 31.81 -19.71 1.39
N GLY A 46 31.54 -20.96 1.78
CA GLY A 46 30.19 -21.54 1.69
C GLY A 46 29.17 -20.80 2.57
N GLU A 47 29.54 -20.46 3.80
CA GLU A 47 28.68 -19.69 4.71
C GLU A 47 28.37 -18.29 4.15
N VAL A 48 29.36 -17.63 3.55
CA VAL A 48 29.16 -16.33 2.89
C VAL A 48 28.21 -16.46 1.69
N GLU A 49 28.37 -17.49 0.85
CA GLU A 49 27.45 -17.74 -0.27
C GLU A 49 26.01 -17.99 0.20
N ASP A 50 25.84 -18.78 1.25
CA ASP A 50 24.52 -19.07 1.82
C ASP A 50 23.87 -17.82 2.44
N LEU A 51 24.65 -17.00 3.14
CA LEU A 51 24.17 -15.72 3.67
C LEU A 51 23.76 -14.76 2.55
N LEU A 52 24.56 -14.67 1.47
CA LEU A 52 24.22 -13.85 0.30
C LEU A 52 22.91 -14.30 -0.34
N ARG A 53 22.71 -15.61 -0.53
CA ARG A 53 21.46 -16.16 -1.05
C ARG A 53 20.27 -15.83 -0.15
N GLN A 54 20.41 -15.97 1.16
CA GLN A 54 19.34 -15.63 2.11
C GLN A 54 18.99 -14.14 2.06
N VAL A 55 19.98 -13.26 1.89
CA VAL A 55 19.75 -11.82 1.73
C VAL A 55 19.02 -11.53 0.42
N GLU A 56 19.44 -12.13 -0.69
CA GLU A 56 18.76 -11.96 -1.98
C GLU A 56 17.31 -12.44 -1.94
N GLU A 57 17.07 -13.62 -1.36
CA GLU A 57 15.72 -14.18 -1.19
C GLU A 57 14.87 -13.30 -0.25
N GLY A 58 15.44 -12.85 0.87
CA GLY A 58 14.78 -11.95 1.81
C GLY A 58 14.41 -10.61 1.16
N LEU A 59 15.29 -10.02 0.35
CA LEU A 59 15.02 -8.80 -0.39
C LEU A 59 13.92 -8.99 -1.43
N LYS A 60 13.93 -10.10 -2.16
CA LYS A 60 12.89 -10.44 -3.13
C LYS A 60 11.53 -10.58 -2.45
N ASN A 61 11.45 -11.37 -1.38
CA ASN A 61 10.23 -11.57 -0.61
C ASN A 61 9.70 -10.26 -0.03
N TYR A 62 10.59 -9.40 0.48
CA TYR A 62 10.22 -8.07 0.98
C TYR A 62 9.64 -7.18 -0.13
N GLN A 63 10.27 -7.15 -1.31
CA GLN A 63 9.78 -6.36 -2.43
C GLN A 63 8.42 -6.86 -2.93
N GLU A 64 8.22 -8.17 -3.01
CA GLU A 64 6.95 -8.78 -3.39
C GLU A 64 5.85 -8.46 -2.38
N ALA A 65 6.13 -8.61 -1.08
CA ALA A 65 5.17 -8.26 -0.01
C ALA A 65 4.81 -6.78 -0.03
N LEU A 66 5.79 -5.89 -0.26
CA LEU A 66 5.55 -4.45 -0.37
C LEU A 66 4.70 -4.11 -1.60
N ALA A 67 4.94 -4.76 -2.73
CA ALA A 67 4.13 -4.58 -3.94
C ALA A 67 2.69 -5.07 -3.73
N ALA A 68 2.50 -6.23 -3.10
CA ALA A 68 1.20 -6.78 -2.76
C ALA A 68 0.42 -5.85 -1.82
N ALA A 69 1.05 -5.38 -0.73
CA ALA A 69 0.42 -4.46 0.22
C ALA A 69 0.02 -3.13 -0.43
N ARG A 70 0.84 -2.60 -1.36
CA ARG A 70 0.49 -1.40 -2.13
C ARG A 70 -0.68 -1.63 -3.07
N ALA A 71 -0.74 -2.78 -3.73
CA ALA A 71 -1.84 -3.15 -4.61
C ALA A 71 -3.15 -3.30 -3.82
N GLU A 72 -3.12 -4.03 -2.70
CA GLU A 72 -4.26 -4.17 -1.80
C GLU A 72 -4.74 -2.81 -1.26
N GLY A 73 -3.81 -1.97 -0.81
CA GLY A 73 -4.12 -0.62 -0.35
C GLY A 73 -4.71 0.26 -1.45
N ALA A 74 -4.26 0.13 -2.71
CA ALA A 74 -4.86 0.81 -3.85
C ALA A 74 -6.29 0.31 -4.13
N GLN A 75 -6.51 -1.00 -4.15
CA GLN A 75 -7.83 -1.60 -4.35
C GLN A 75 -8.81 -1.18 -3.26
N LYS A 76 -8.41 -1.23 -1.99
CA LYS A 76 -9.26 -0.83 -0.86
C LYS A 76 -9.62 0.65 -0.91
N ARG A 77 -8.68 1.52 -1.28
CA ARG A 77 -8.96 2.95 -1.48
C ARG A 77 -9.95 3.18 -2.61
N GLU A 78 -9.83 2.46 -3.71
CA GLU A 78 -10.75 2.62 -4.84
C GLU A 78 -12.15 2.10 -4.50
N ALA A 79 -12.25 0.96 -3.81
CA ALA A 79 -13.51 0.43 -3.31
C ALA A 79 -14.23 1.43 -2.38
N LEU A 80 -13.49 2.03 -1.43
CA LEU A 80 -14.04 3.06 -0.53
C LEU A 80 -14.50 4.31 -1.28
N LYS A 81 -13.78 4.73 -2.33
CA LYS A 81 -14.21 5.86 -3.17
C LYS A 81 -15.48 5.53 -3.94
N GLU A 82 -15.61 4.32 -4.47
CA GLU A 82 -16.81 3.90 -5.19
C GLU A 82 -18.02 3.83 -4.24
N GLU A 83 -17.84 3.28 -3.04
CA GLU A 83 -18.86 3.26 -2.00
C GLU A 83 -19.27 4.68 -1.59
N ALA A 84 -18.30 5.57 -1.34
CA ALA A 84 -18.57 6.98 -1.04
C ALA A 84 -19.37 7.66 -2.16
N ARG A 85 -19.04 7.42 -3.44
CA ARG A 85 -19.80 7.95 -4.59
C ARG A 85 -21.22 7.41 -4.67
N LYS A 86 -21.45 6.16 -4.28
CA LYS A 86 -22.80 5.58 -4.22
C LYS A 86 -23.63 6.26 -3.13
N ILE A 87 -23.06 6.40 -1.93
CA ILE A 87 -23.69 7.09 -0.80
C ILE A 87 -24.00 8.54 -1.17
N GLU A 88 -23.04 9.25 -1.78
CA GLU A 88 -23.22 10.64 -2.23
C GLU A 88 -24.40 10.75 -3.20
N LYS A 89 -24.48 9.87 -4.21
CA LYS A 89 -25.61 9.83 -5.16
C LYS A 89 -26.94 9.56 -4.47
N GLU A 90 -26.98 8.62 -3.53
CA GLU A 90 -28.20 8.31 -2.79
C GLU A 90 -28.66 9.48 -1.93
N VAL A 91 -27.74 10.14 -1.22
CA VAL A 91 -28.03 11.31 -0.39
C VAL A 91 -28.53 12.46 -1.25
N LEU A 92 -27.83 12.76 -2.35
CA LEU A 92 -28.26 13.81 -3.29
C LEU A 92 -29.64 13.51 -3.89
N ALA A 93 -29.92 12.25 -4.24
CA ALA A 93 -31.21 11.85 -4.77
C ALA A 93 -32.35 11.98 -3.73
N LYS A 94 -32.08 11.67 -2.46
CA LYS A 94 -33.04 11.88 -1.36
C LYS A 94 -33.33 13.36 -1.17
N VAL A 95 -32.28 14.19 -1.05
CA VAL A 95 -32.42 15.64 -0.90
C VAL A 95 -33.17 16.25 -2.09
N ALA A 96 -32.85 15.84 -3.32
CA ALA A 96 -33.55 16.32 -4.51
C ALA A 96 -35.07 16.00 -4.45
N LYS A 97 -35.44 14.79 -4.05
CA LYS A 97 -36.85 14.40 -3.88
C LYS A 97 -37.55 15.20 -2.78
N GLU A 98 -36.88 15.41 -1.64
CA GLU A 98 -37.41 16.22 -0.54
C GLU A 98 -37.63 17.67 -0.97
N MET A 99 -36.68 18.25 -1.70
CA MET A 99 -36.80 19.61 -2.24
C MET A 99 -37.93 19.73 -3.26
N GLU A 100 -38.11 18.74 -4.15
CA GLU A 100 -39.25 18.71 -5.08
C GLU A 100 -40.59 18.61 -4.33
N ALA A 101 -40.66 17.79 -3.28
CA ALA A 101 -41.85 17.68 -2.45
C ALA A 101 -42.18 19.00 -1.74
N GLN A 102 -41.20 19.62 -1.10
CA GLN A 102 -41.36 20.93 -0.46
C GLN A 102 -41.77 22.01 -1.46
N LYS A 103 -41.18 22.02 -2.66
CA LYS A 103 -41.56 22.97 -3.71
C LYS A 103 -43.02 22.80 -4.14
N ARG A 104 -43.48 21.56 -4.32
CA ARG A 104 -44.89 21.28 -4.66
C ARG A 104 -45.84 21.69 -3.55
N GLU A 105 -45.47 21.45 -2.29
CA GLU A 105 -46.25 21.87 -1.14
C GLU A 105 -46.35 23.40 -1.05
N TRP A 106 -45.22 24.10 -1.25
CA TRP A 106 -45.18 25.55 -1.27
C TRP A 106 -46.00 26.14 -2.43
N GLU A 107 -45.90 25.58 -3.63
CA GLU A 107 -46.75 25.99 -4.77
C GLU A 107 -48.24 25.77 -4.50
N ALA A 108 -48.61 24.69 -3.82
CA ALA A 108 -50.00 24.41 -3.45
C ALA A 108 -50.50 25.38 -2.38
N GLN A 109 -49.72 25.67 -1.35
CA GLN A 109 -50.03 26.68 -0.33
C GLN A 109 -50.15 28.07 -0.95
N PHE A 110 -49.18 28.48 -1.77
CA PHE A 110 -49.19 29.77 -2.46
C PHE A 110 -50.45 29.95 -3.32
N ARG A 111 -50.88 28.92 -4.06
CA ARG A 111 -52.13 28.97 -4.84
C ARG A 111 -53.36 29.14 -3.96
N ARG A 112 -53.41 28.48 -2.79
CA ARG A 112 -54.52 28.63 -1.83
C ARG A 112 -54.56 30.03 -1.25
N ASP A 113 -53.42 30.54 -0.79
CA ASP A 113 -53.30 31.88 -0.21
C ASP A 113 -53.67 32.94 -1.26
N PHE A 114 -53.22 32.76 -2.50
CA PHE A 114 -53.57 33.65 -3.60
C PHE A 114 -55.07 33.61 -3.93
N SER A 115 -55.71 32.44 -3.93
CA SER A 115 -57.16 32.33 -4.12
C SER A 115 -57.95 33.01 -2.99
N GLN A 116 -57.54 32.83 -1.74
CA GLN A 116 -58.17 33.47 -0.59
C GLN A 116 -58.02 34.98 -0.64
N LEU A 117 -56.83 35.48 -0.97
CA LEU A 117 -56.60 36.92 -1.15
C LEU A 117 -57.45 37.48 -2.29
N ARG A 118 -57.54 36.77 -3.41
CA ARG A 118 -58.39 37.16 -4.54
C ARG A 118 -59.87 37.23 -4.16
N GLU A 119 -60.38 36.24 -3.43
CA GLU A 119 -61.75 36.24 -2.93
C GLU A 119 -61.98 37.40 -1.95
N ALA A 120 -61.05 37.66 -1.04
CA ALA A 120 -61.14 38.78 -0.09
C ALA A 120 -61.17 40.15 -0.81
N VAL A 121 -60.35 40.34 -1.85
CA VAL A 121 -60.35 41.56 -2.67
C VAL A 121 -61.67 41.69 -3.45
N LEU A 122 -62.20 40.60 -4.02
CA LEU A 122 -63.49 40.60 -4.71
C LEU A 122 -64.66 40.88 -3.76
N ALA A 123 -64.60 40.41 -2.51
CA ALA A 123 -65.59 40.75 -1.49
C ALA A 123 -65.57 42.24 -1.13
N GLN A 124 -64.40 42.89 -1.23
CA GLN A 124 -64.25 44.34 -1.06
C GLN A 124 -64.59 45.15 -2.33
N ARG A 125 -65.08 44.51 -3.40
CA ARG A 125 -65.39 45.17 -4.67
C ARG A 125 -66.35 46.35 -4.52
N GLU A 126 -67.38 46.25 -3.68
CA GLU A 126 -68.31 47.36 -3.42
C GLU A 126 -67.63 48.52 -2.69
N TYR A 127 -66.76 48.23 -1.72
CA TYR A 127 -65.96 49.25 -1.06
C TYR A 127 -65.04 49.97 -2.04
N PHE A 128 -64.30 49.24 -2.88
CA PHE A 128 -63.43 49.85 -3.90
C PHE A 128 -64.23 50.58 -4.99
N ALA A 129 -65.39 50.07 -5.41
CA ALA A 129 -66.26 50.74 -6.37
C ALA A 129 -66.79 52.07 -5.81
N ASN A 130 -67.25 52.07 -4.56
CA ASN A 130 -67.68 53.29 -3.86
C ASN A 130 -66.53 54.29 -3.70
N LEU A 131 -65.31 53.83 -3.39
CA LEU A 131 -64.14 54.69 -3.23
C LEU A 131 -63.69 55.32 -4.56
N ILE A 132 -63.81 54.58 -5.67
CA ILE A 132 -63.55 55.08 -7.03
C ILE A 132 -64.64 56.08 -7.45
N VAL A 133 -65.91 55.78 -7.17
CA VAL A 133 -67.05 56.68 -7.41
C VAL A 133 -66.89 57.97 -6.61
N GLU A 134 -66.53 57.89 -5.32
CA GLU A 134 -66.29 59.05 -4.46
C GLU A 134 -65.12 59.91 -4.96
N LYS A 135 -64.04 59.28 -5.44
CA LYS A 135 -62.87 59.99 -6.00
C LYS A 135 -63.12 60.60 -7.38
N LEU A 136 -63.94 59.97 -8.23
CA LEU A 136 -64.24 60.46 -9.59
C LEU A 136 -65.40 61.46 -9.63
N LEU A 137 -66.43 61.27 -8.79
CA LEU A 137 -67.61 62.14 -8.77
C LEU A 137 -67.51 63.28 -7.74
N GLY A 138 -66.45 63.30 -6.91
CA GLY A 138 -66.14 64.44 -6.04
C GLY A 138 -67.24 64.79 -5.02
N ARG A 139 -68.19 63.89 -4.80
CA ARG A 139 -69.26 64.02 -3.80
C ARG A 139 -69.34 62.76 -2.97
N LYS A 140 -69.16 62.93 -1.67
CA LYS A 140 -69.53 61.94 -0.65
C LYS A 140 -71.02 61.64 -0.81
N ALA A 141 -71.37 60.37 -0.95
CA ALA A 141 -72.70 59.90 -0.60
C ALA A 141 -72.75 59.71 0.93
#